data_AF-A0A968J1S7-F1
#
_entry.id   AF-A0A968J1S7-F1
#
_cell.length_a   1.000
_cell.length_b   1.000
_cell.length_c   1.000
_cell.angle_alpha   90.00
_cell.angle_beta   90.00
_cell.angle_gamma   90.00
#
_symmetry.space_group_name_H-M   'P 1'
#
loop_
_entity.id
_entity.type
_entity.pdbx_description
1 polymer ?
#
loop_
_entity_poly.entity_id
_entity_poly.type
_entity_poly.pdbx_seq_one_letter_code
_entity_poly.pdbx_strand_id
1 'polypeptide(L)'
;MDSSWKDHLLKSRYSRLLAWTIRKWQKDECLDMGAALAFYFLISLCPIGLILLSISGRLLDPTSEVYHQILLHTQRIFPPATTQTVATTLSYLNQDSLKAGTSGFLLTLFAASGVFSALNRAVEKIWKIHAPDPPPSSWLNHAWDVIKDRLFAFLLMLSSIALILFSSLSNILLKIALNIVLSLNQDLIGFNIDQIPFLTELEFESIYLFLTIGIAILFKILPPIDLKWRDVLPGALLTGLLLTILQRLVSQSIIQLGSNYHSYGVVGSTIILLLWLYLACQILFLGCEFTYAYTHLFGSCHHPVPLPKG
;
A
#
# COMPACT_ATOMS: atom_id res chain seq x y z
N MET A 1 24.77 14.91 -32.52
CA MET A 1 24.44 15.07 -31.09
C MET A 1 24.31 13.68 -30.48
N ASP A 2 25.37 12.89 -30.56
CA ASP A 2 26.51 12.82 -29.63
C ASP A 2 26.18 11.91 -28.43
N SER A 3 26.40 10.61 -28.66
CA SER A 3 26.23 9.51 -27.70
C SER A 3 27.29 9.48 -26.60
N SER A 4 28.35 10.31 -26.70
CA SER A 4 29.49 10.26 -25.77
C SER A 4 29.15 10.70 -24.34
N TRP A 5 28.14 11.56 -24.14
CA TRP A 5 27.70 11.99 -22.81
C TRP A 5 26.99 10.88 -22.02
N LYS A 6 26.28 9.97 -22.71
CA LYS A 6 25.61 8.83 -22.07
C LYS A 6 26.64 7.87 -21.47
N ASP A 7 27.77 7.67 -22.14
CA ASP A 7 28.82 6.75 -21.70
C ASP A 7 29.64 7.31 -20.52
N HIS A 8 29.78 8.64 -20.43
CA HIS A 8 30.47 9.28 -19.30
C HIS A 8 29.62 9.30 -18.01
N LEU A 9 28.29 9.47 -18.13
CA LEU A 9 27.38 9.33 -16.98
C LEU A 9 27.29 7.88 -16.48
N LEU A 10 27.53 6.88 -17.32
CA LEU A 10 27.49 5.44 -16.98
C LEU A 10 28.77 4.88 -16.33
N LYS A 11 29.78 5.73 -16.04
CA LYS A 11 31.01 5.32 -15.34
C LYS A 11 30.79 5.02 -13.85
N SER A 12 29.88 5.72 -13.18
CA SER A 12 29.57 5.43 -11.77
C SER A 12 28.74 4.14 -11.64
N ARG A 13 29.11 3.28 -10.69
CA ARG A 13 28.39 2.00 -10.45
C ARG A 13 26.92 2.25 -10.09
N TYR A 14 26.61 3.36 -9.42
CA TYR A 14 25.25 3.74 -9.02
C TYR A 14 24.40 4.31 -10.16
N SER A 15 24.99 5.12 -11.04
CA SER A 15 24.25 5.65 -12.20
C SER A 15 23.93 4.55 -13.20
N ARG A 16 24.80 3.55 -13.33
CA ARG A 16 24.54 2.35 -14.12
C ARG A 16 23.38 1.52 -13.56
N LEU A 17 23.32 1.37 -12.24
CA LEU A 17 22.21 0.69 -11.56
C LEU A 17 20.88 1.38 -11.88
N LEU A 18 20.78 2.69 -11.62
CA LEU A 18 19.56 3.47 -11.89
C LEU A 18 19.17 3.47 -13.36
N ALA A 19 20.13 3.67 -14.27
CA ALA A 19 19.86 3.66 -15.71
C ALA A 19 19.37 2.29 -16.18
N TRP A 20 19.91 1.20 -15.63
CA TRP A 20 19.46 -0.15 -15.96
C TRP A 20 18.07 -0.42 -15.40
N THR A 21 17.80 -0.05 -14.15
CA THR A 21 16.47 -0.13 -13.52
C THR A 21 15.41 0.60 -14.34
N ILE A 22 15.65 1.85 -14.74
CA ILE A 22 14.67 2.64 -15.51
C ILE A 22 14.41 2.02 -16.89
N ARG A 23 15.46 1.59 -17.60
CA ARG A 23 15.30 0.94 -18.91
C ARG A 23 14.53 -0.36 -18.80
N LYS A 24 14.78 -1.15 -17.75
CA LYS A 24 14.11 -2.42 -17.53
C LYS A 24 12.64 -2.20 -17.13
N TRP A 25 12.37 -1.25 -16.23
CA TRP A 25 11.02 -0.85 -15.86
C TRP A 25 10.16 -0.41 -17.05
N GLN A 26 10.75 0.31 -18.01
CA GLN A 26 10.06 0.64 -19.28
C GLN A 26 9.86 -0.60 -20.16
N LYS A 27 10.89 -1.44 -20.29
CA LYS A 27 10.85 -2.64 -21.14
C LYS A 27 9.86 -3.68 -20.63
N ASP A 28 9.71 -3.83 -19.33
CA ASP A 28 8.84 -4.80 -18.70
C ASP A 28 7.40 -4.24 -18.55
N GLU A 29 7.10 -3.07 -19.14
CA GLU A 29 5.77 -2.41 -19.17
C GLU A 29 5.17 -2.21 -17.76
N CYS A 30 6.02 -1.85 -16.80
CA CYS A 30 5.60 -1.66 -15.41
C CYS A 30 4.52 -0.56 -15.26
N LEU A 31 4.46 0.40 -16.19
CA LEU A 31 3.42 1.41 -16.28
C LEU A 31 2.02 0.77 -16.37
N ASP A 32 1.81 -0.11 -17.34
CA ASP A 32 0.53 -0.76 -17.59
C ASP A 32 0.17 -1.73 -16.46
N MET A 33 1.16 -2.46 -15.97
CA MET A 33 0.98 -3.36 -14.82
C MET A 33 0.58 -2.61 -13.56
N GLY A 34 1.15 -1.42 -13.32
CA GLY A 34 0.79 -0.59 -12.18
C GLY A 34 -0.61 0.01 -12.30
N ALA A 35 -1.05 0.36 -13.53
CA ALA A 35 -2.43 0.77 -13.78
C ALA A 35 -3.42 -0.38 -13.49
N ALA A 36 -3.11 -1.59 -13.97
CA ALA A 36 -3.93 -2.77 -13.69
C ALA A 36 -4.02 -3.07 -12.19
N LEU A 37 -2.90 -3.03 -11.47
CA LEU A 37 -2.86 -3.28 -10.03
C LEU A 37 -3.67 -2.22 -9.24
N ALA A 38 -3.52 -0.94 -9.59
CA ALA A 38 -4.27 0.15 -8.96
C ALA A 38 -5.78 0.03 -9.20
N PHE A 39 -6.20 -0.40 -10.40
CA PHE A 39 -7.60 -0.68 -10.70
C PHE A 39 -8.19 -1.80 -9.83
N TYR A 40 -7.46 -2.91 -9.66
CA TYR A 40 -7.88 -3.98 -8.76
C TYR A 40 -7.96 -3.52 -7.30
N PHE A 41 -7.02 -2.68 -6.84
CA PHE A 41 -7.11 -2.06 -5.52
C PHE A 41 -8.37 -1.21 -5.36
N LEU A 42 -8.69 -0.37 -6.34
CA LEU A 42 -9.87 0.48 -6.31
C LEU A 42 -11.16 -0.35 -6.22
N ILE A 43 -11.28 -1.43 -7.00
CA ILE A 43 -12.43 -2.34 -6.93
C ILE A 43 -12.53 -3.02 -5.55
N SER A 44 -11.39 -3.38 -4.94
CA SER A 44 -11.35 -4.05 -3.64
C SER A 44 -11.83 -3.17 -2.47
N LEU A 45 -11.79 -1.84 -2.62
CA LEU A 45 -12.26 -0.91 -1.57
C LEU A 45 -13.75 -1.05 -1.28
N CYS A 46 -14.58 -1.37 -2.28
CA CYS A 46 -16.03 -1.46 -2.10
C CYS A 46 -16.42 -2.65 -1.19
N PRO A 47 -15.98 -3.89 -1.46
CA PRO A 47 -16.20 -5.02 -0.56
C PRO A 47 -15.64 -4.82 0.85
N ILE A 48 -14.45 -4.20 0.99
CA ILE A 48 -13.87 -3.86 2.29
C ILE A 48 -14.78 -2.88 3.05
N GLY A 49 -15.30 -1.85 2.37
CA GLY A 49 -16.27 -0.92 2.94
C GLY A 49 -17.53 -1.63 3.45
N LEU A 50 -18.05 -2.60 2.71
CA LEU A 50 -19.20 -3.41 3.15
C LEU A 50 -18.89 -4.24 4.41
N ILE A 51 -17.70 -4.84 4.51
CA ILE A 51 -17.28 -5.57 5.71
C ILE A 51 -17.17 -4.61 6.90
N LEU A 52 -16.53 -3.46 6.73
CA LEU A 52 -16.41 -2.46 7.78
C LEU A 52 -17.79 -2.00 8.26
N LEU A 53 -18.70 -1.70 7.34
CA LEU A 53 -20.07 -1.33 7.67
C LEU A 53 -20.86 -2.46 8.35
N SER A 54 -20.66 -3.71 7.95
CA SER A 54 -21.28 -4.89 8.57
C SER A 54 -20.78 -5.11 10.01
N ILE A 55 -19.46 -4.99 10.23
CA ILE A 55 -18.84 -5.07 11.56
C ILE A 55 -19.32 -3.90 12.43
N SER A 56 -19.31 -2.68 11.88
CA SER A 56 -19.82 -1.49 12.54
C SER A 56 -21.30 -1.63 12.91
N GLY A 57 -22.16 -2.09 12.01
CA GLY A 57 -23.59 -2.31 12.29
C GLY A 57 -23.86 -3.38 13.35
N ARG A 58 -22.91 -4.30 13.57
CA ARG A 58 -23.00 -5.33 14.62
C ARG A 58 -22.46 -4.85 15.96
N LEU A 59 -21.47 -3.98 15.97
CA LEU A 59 -20.84 -3.44 17.19
C LEU A 59 -21.52 -2.17 17.69
N LEU A 60 -22.16 -1.41 16.80
CA LEU A 60 -22.87 -0.17 17.10
C LEU A 60 -24.37 -0.46 17.14
N ASP A 61 -24.91 -0.59 18.36
CA ASP A 61 -26.37 -0.56 18.53
C ASP A 61 -26.91 0.75 17.93
N PRO A 62 -28.06 0.73 17.22
CA PRO A 62 -28.71 1.92 16.66
C PRO A 62 -29.00 3.02 17.70
N THR A 63 -29.01 2.66 18.98
CA THR A 63 -29.26 3.53 20.13
C THR A 63 -27.99 4.08 20.78
N SER A 64 -26.80 3.72 20.30
CA SER A 64 -25.54 4.18 20.87
C SER A 64 -25.20 5.60 20.41
N GLU A 65 -24.72 6.44 21.35
CA GLU A 65 -24.28 7.82 21.09
C GLU A 65 -23.21 7.90 19.99
N VAL A 66 -22.38 6.85 19.87
CA VAL A 66 -21.32 6.73 18.86
C VAL A 66 -21.90 6.65 17.43
N TYR A 67 -23.03 5.97 17.24
CA TYR A 67 -23.72 5.89 15.95
C TYR A 67 -24.21 7.26 15.48
N HIS A 68 -24.78 8.04 16.40
CA HIS A 68 -25.25 9.39 16.12
C HIS A 68 -24.11 10.38 15.85
N GLN A 69 -22.98 10.27 16.57
CA GLN A 69 -21.80 11.11 16.29
C GLN A 69 -21.18 10.83 14.92
N ILE A 70 -21.10 9.56 14.50
CA ILE A 70 -20.62 9.18 13.16
C ILE A 70 -21.55 9.74 12.08
N LEU A 71 -22.87 9.65 12.26
CA LEU A 71 -23.84 10.23 11.33
C LEU A 71 -23.75 11.76 11.27
N LEU A 72 -23.60 12.44 12.40
CA LEU A 72 -23.43 13.89 12.46
C LEU A 72 -22.13 14.36 11.80
N HIS A 73 -21.03 13.62 11.95
CA HIS A 73 -19.78 13.91 11.23
C HIS A 73 -19.89 13.63 9.73
N THR A 74 -20.60 12.56 9.35
CA THR A 74 -20.89 12.25 7.95
C THR A 74 -21.78 13.34 7.31
N GLN A 75 -22.76 13.86 8.04
CA GLN A 75 -23.63 14.96 7.60
C GLN A 75 -22.91 16.29 7.41
N ARG A 76 -21.79 16.51 8.11
CA ARG A 76 -20.96 17.72 7.95
C ARG A 76 -20.02 17.65 6.74
N ILE A 77 -19.66 16.45 6.30
CA ILE A 77 -18.68 16.21 5.23
C ILE A 77 -19.38 15.93 3.89
N PHE A 78 -20.58 15.36 3.91
CA PHE A 78 -21.30 14.93 2.72
C PHE A 78 -22.64 15.67 2.52
N PRO A 79 -23.03 15.97 1.26
CA PRO A 79 -24.36 16.52 0.95
C PRO A 79 -25.52 15.68 1.50
N PRO A 80 -26.71 16.27 1.76
CA PRO A 80 -27.85 15.56 2.36
C PRO A 80 -28.36 14.35 1.54
N ALA A 81 -28.17 14.36 0.22
CA ALA A 81 -28.52 13.22 -0.65
C ALA A 81 -27.65 11.98 -0.39
N THR A 82 -26.36 12.17 -0.10
CA THR A 82 -25.42 11.10 0.26
C THR A 82 -25.68 10.58 1.68
N THR A 83 -26.11 11.44 2.61
CA THR A 83 -26.39 11.01 3.99
C THR A 83 -27.64 10.13 4.07
N GLN A 84 -28.64 10.38 3.24
CA GLN A 84 -29.83 9.53 3.16
C GLN A 84 -29.48 8.15 2.58
N THR A 85 -28.65 8.11 1.53
CA THR A 85 -28.18 6.86 0.91
C THR A 85 -27.31 6.04 1.88
N VAL A 86 -26.45 6.70 2.66
CA VAL A 86 -25.63 6.05 3.69
C VAL A 86 -26.49 5.55 4.85
N ALA A 87 -27.46 6.34 5.33
CA ALA A 87 -28.38 5.94 6.40
C ALA A 87 -29.27 4.76 5.99
N THR A 88 -29.82 4.77 4.76
CA THR A 88 -30.59 3.63 4.25
C THR A 88 -29.71 2.40 4.10
N THR A 89 -28.51 2.56 3.53
CA THR A 89 -27.55 1.44 3.38
C THR A 89 -27.15 0.87 4.74
N LEU A 90 -26.86 1.71 5.76
CA LEU A 90 -26.60 1.24 7.11
C LEU A 90 -27.80 0.52 7.73
N SER A 91 -29.03 1.01 7.52
CA SER A 91 -30.23 0.37 8.06
C SER A 91 -30.49 -1.01 7.43
N TYR A 92 -30.27 -1.16 6.11
CA TYR A 92 -30.36 -2.44 5.40
C TYR A 92 -29.24 -3.41 5.84
N LEU A 93 -28.02 -2.90 6.01
CA LEU A 93 -26.89 -3.69 6.48
C LEU A 93 -27.01 -4.11 7.95
N ASN A 94 -27.78 -3.40 8.77
CA ASN A 94 -28.05 -3.78 10.16
C ASN A 94 -29.08 -4.92 10.26
N GLN A 95 -30.18 -4.84 9.50
CA GLN A 95 -31.24 -5.86 9.53
C GLN A 95 -30.83 -7.22 8.94
N ASP A 96 -29.96 -7.24 7.93
CA ASP A 96 -29.50 -8.47 7.25
C ASP A 96 -27.97 -8.64 7.33
N SER A 97 -27.39 -8.23 8.47
CA SER A 97 -25.94 -8.11 8.71
C SER A 97 -25.13 -9.37 8.40
N LEU A 98 -25.68 -10.56 8.64
CA LEU A 98 -25.02 -11.84 8.35
C LEU A 98 -24.94 -12.14 6.84
N LYS A 99 -25.98 -11.83 6.06
CA LYS A 99 -25.97 -12.03 4.60
C LYS A 99 -25.10 -10.99 3.91
N ALA A 100 -25.15 -9.75 4.37
CA ALA A 100 -24.30 -8.68 3.86
C ALA A 100 -22.81 -8.91 4.19
N GLY A 101 -22.51 -9.38 5.41
CA GLY A 101 -21.14 -9.71 5.81
C GLY A 101 -20.56 -10.89 5.03
N THR A 102 -21.34 -11.96 4.81
CA THR A 102 -20.88 -13.12 4.04
C THR A 102 -20.69 -12.82 2.56
N SER A 103 -21.62 -12.10 1.93
CA SER A 103 -21.44 -11.65 0.54
C SER A 103 -20.27 -10.67 0.38
N GLY A 104 -20.13 -9.70 1.29
CA GLY A 104 -18.97 -8.79 1.32
C GLY A 104 -17.64 -9.52 1.50
N PHE A 105 -17.61 -10.55 2.35
CA PHE A 105 -16.43 -11.42 2.53
C PHE A 105 -16.07 -12.19 1.25
N LEU A 106 -17.05 -12.82 0.58
CA LEU A 106 -16.82 -13.53 -0.68
C LEU A 106 -16.35 -12.59 -1.80
N LEU A 107 -16.96 -11.40 -1.93
CA LEU A 107 -16.51 -10.40 -2.90
C LEU A 107 -15.10 -9.90 -2.57
N THR A 108 -14.76 -9.73 -1.29
CA THR A 108 -13.42 -9.33 -0.87
C THR A 108 -12.39 -10.38 -1.22
N LEU A 109 -12.68 -11.67 -1.00
CA LEU A 109 -11.79 -12.76 -1.42
C LEU A 109 -11.57 -12.74 -2.94
N PHE A 110 -12.63 -12.51 -3.73
CA PHE A 110 -12.52 -12.40 -5.17
C PHE A 110 -11.66 -11.20 -5.61
N ALA A 111 -11.92 -10.01 -5.04
CA ALA A 111 -11.17 -8.79 -5.36
C ALA A 111 -9.70 -8.89 -4.93
N ALA A 112 -9.44 -9.40 -3.72
CA ALA A 112 -8.09 -9.65 -3.22
C ALA A 112 -7.33 -10.66 -4.09
N SER A 113 -8.01 -11.69 -4.59
CA SER A 113 -7.43 -12.63 -5.56
C SER A 113 -7.01 -11.93 -6.85
N GLY A 114 -7.76 -10.93 -7.32
CA GLY A 114 -7.40 -10.13 -8.49
C GLY A 114 -6.12 -9.32 -8.27
N VAL A 115 -6.03 -8.61 -7.15
CA VAL A 115 -4.84 -7.83 -6.74
C VAL A 115 -3.60 -8.73 -6.69
N PHE A 116 -3.70 -9.86 -5.98
CA PHE A 116 -2.57 -10.77 -5.84
C PHE A 116 -2.14 -11.38 -7.17
N SER A 117 -3.11 -11.78 -8.00
CA SER A 117 -2.82 -12.34 -9.32
C SER A 117 -2.12 -11.34 -10.24
N ALA A 118 -2.52 -10.06 -10.20
CA ALA A 118 -1.85 -8.99 -10.92
C ALA A 118 -0.42 -8.75 -10.40
N LEU A 119 -0.24 -8.77 -9.08
CA LEU A 119 1.05 -8.61 -8.44
C LEU A 119 2.02 -9.76 -8.76
N ASN A 120 1.56 -11.02 -8.70
CA ASN A 120 2.39 -12.18 -9.05
C ASN A 120 2.83 -12.15 -10.50
N ARG A 121 1.89 -11.94 -11.45
CA ARG A 121 2.24 -11.79 -12.87
C ARG A 121 3.27 -10.69 -13.08
N ALA A 122 3.16 -9.60 -12.31
CA ALA A 122 4.10 -8.50 -12.39
C ALA A 122 5.50 -8.90 -11.95
N VAL A 123 5.61 -9.55 -10.79
CA VAL A 123 6.88 -10.04 -10.26
C VAL A 123 7.48 -11.11 -11.16
N GLU A 124 6.70 -12.08 -11.64
CA GLU A 124 7.18 -13.11 -12.56
C GLU A 124 7.77 -12.50 -13.84
N LYS A 125 7.10 -11.48 -14.40
CA LYS A 125 7.60 -10.73 -15.56
C LYS A 125 8.91 -10.00 -15.24
N ILE A 126 8.97 -9.28 -14.12
CA ILE A 126 10.17 -8.55 -13.64
C ILE A 126 11.34 -9.51 -13.45
N TRP A 127 11.11 -10.65 -12.80
CA TRP A 127 12.16 -11.63 -12.51
C TRP A 127 12.44 -12.57 -13.70
N LYS A 128 11.70 -12.42 -14.81
CA LYS A 128 11.79 -13.22 -16.03
C LYS A 128 11.66 -14.72 -15.79
N ILE A 129 10.88 -15.07 -14.78
CA ILE A 129 10.61 -16.45 -14.45
C ILE A 129 9.46 -16.85 -15.35
N HIS A 130 9.78 -17.55 -16.43
CA HIS A 130 8.76 -18.33 -17.12
C HIS A 130 8.42 -19.48 -16.18
N ALA A 131 7.31 -19.37 -15.47
CA ALA A 131 6.72 -20.55 -14.85
C ALA A 131 6.58 -21.59 -15.98
N PRO A 132 7.19 -22.78 -15.86
CA PRO A 132 6.94 -23.85 -16.83
C PRO A 132 5.43 -24.03 -16.94
N ASP A 133 4.89 -24.12 -18.15
CA ASP A 133 3.50 -24.52 -18.34
C ASP A 133 3.29 -25.79 -17.50
N PRO A 134 2.40 -25.76 -16.49
CA PRO A 134 2.31 -26.86 -15.55
C PRO A 134 1.93 -28.14 -16.31
N PRO A 135 2.57 -29.29 -16.01
CA PRO A 135 2.17 -30.55 -16.60
C PRO A 135 0.68 -30.80 -16.31
N PRO A 136 -0.07 -31.48 -17.20
CA PRO A 136 -1.49 -31.73 -17.03
C PRO A 136 -1.71 -32.76 -15.89
N SER A 137 -1.58 -32.32 -14.64
CA SER A 137 -1.88 -33.15 -13.48
C SER A 137 -2.75 -32.38 -12.48
N SER A 138 -3.84 -33.05 -12.08
CA SER A 138 -4.86 -32.72 -11.08
C SER A 138 -5.06 -31.23 -10.78
N TRP A 139 -6.05 -30.62 -11.44
CA TRP A 139 -6.58 -29.27 -11.17
C TRP A 139 -6.74 -28.96 -9.67
N LEU A 140 -7.07 -29.96 -8.85
CA LEU A 140 -7.29 -29.81 -7.41
C LEU A 140 -6.00 -29.49 -6.62
N ASN A 141 -4.87 -30.10 -6.98
CA ASN A 141 -3.60 -29.81 -6.33
C ASN A 141 -3.10 -28.41 -6.69
N HIS A 142 -3.27 -28.02 -7.96
CA HIS A 142 -2.93 -26.67 -8.42
C HIS A 142 -3.79 -25.60 -7.74
N ALA A 143 -5.10 -25.83 -7.60
CA ALA A 143 -5.97 -24.94 -6.86
C ALA A 143 -5.51 -24.80 -5.40
N TRP A 144 -5.05 -25.89 -4.76
CA TRP A 144 -4.61 -25.88 -3.37
C TRP A 144 -3.29 -25.13 -3.17
N ASP A 145 -2.32 -25.29 -4.06
CA ASP A 145 -1.04 -24.57 -4.00
C ASP A 145 -1.25 -23.08 -4.26
N VAL A 146 -2.07 -22.75 -5.26
CA VAL A 146 -2.49 -21.37 -5.53
C VAL A 146 -3.22 -20.75 -4.34
N ILE A 147 -4.08 -21.49 -3.64
CA ILE A 147 -4.77 -21.02 -2.43
C ILE A 147 -3.78 -20.81 -1.27
N LYS A 148 -2.81 -21.71 -1.07
CA LYS A 148 -1.81 -21.58 -0.01
C LYS A 148 -0.90 -20.38 -0.22
N ASP A 149 -0.39 -20.20 -1.45
CA ASP A 149 0.46 -19.06 -1.79
C ASP A 149 -0.31 -17.75 -1.65
N ARG A 150 -1.60 -17.76 -2.05
CA ARG A 150 -2.52 -16.62 -1.84
C ARG A 150 -2.78 -16.34 -0.36
N LEU A 151 -3.01 -17.37 0.45
CA LEU A 151 -3.26 -17.21 1.88
C LEU A 151 -2.02 -16.70 2.61
N PHE A 152 -0.84 -17.19 2.23
CA PHE A 152 0.43 -16.75 2.80
C PHE A 152 0.71 -15.29 2.46
N ALA A 153 0.55 -14.89 1.20
CA ALA A 153 0.69 -13.50 0.79
C ALA A 153 -0.38 -12.58 1.43
N PHE A 154 -1.61 -13.07 1.57
CA PHE A 154 -2.68 -12.36 2.26
C PHE A 154 -2.34 -12.14 3.74
N LEU A 155 -1.85 -13.18 4.43
CA LEU A 155 -1.40 -13.08 5.82
C LEU A 155 -0.21 -12.12 5.99
N LEU A 156 0.68 -12.03 5.01
CA LEU A 156 1.80 -11.09 5.03
C LEU A 156 1.38 -9.65 4.77
N MET A 157 0.46 -9.43 3.82
CA MET A 157 -0.13 -8.12 3.60
C MET A 157 -0.90 -7.67 4.84
N LEU A 158 -1.71 -8.56 5.41
CA LEU A 158 -2.43 -8.33 6.67
C LEU A 158 -1.46 -8.07 7.82
N SER A 159 -0.35 -8.80 7.91
CA SER A 159 0.69 -8.57 8.91
C SER A 159 1.36 -7.22 8.74
N SER A 160 1.67 -6.81 7.50
CA SER A 160 2.26 -5.50 7.21
C SER A 160 1.31 -4.36 7.56
N ILE A 161 0.02 -4.49 7.21
CA ILE A 161 -1.03 -3.55 7.61
C ILE A 161 -1.19 -3.54 9.13
N ALA A 162 -1.22 -4.71 9.77
CA ALA A 162 -1.32 -4.83 11.23
C ALA A 162 -0.11 -4.21 11.94
N LEU A 163 1.09 -4.32 11.37
CA LEU A 163 2.30 -3.66 11.90
C LEU A 163 2.19 -2.14 11.79
N ILE A 164 1.69 -1.61 10.67
CA ILE A 164 1.46 -0.17 10.49
C ILE A 164 0.39 0.32 11.47
N LEU A 165 -0.69 -0.43 11.64
CA LEU A 165 -1.75 -0.12 12.61
C LEU A 165 -1.21 -0.20 14.04
N PHE A 166 -0.47 -1.25 14.39
CA PHE A 166 0.13 -1.40 15.71
C PHE A 166 1.12 -0.27 16.03
N SER A 167 1.94 0.14 15.06
CA SER A 167 2.81 1.31 15.19
C SER A 167 2.00 2.59 15.41
N SER A 168 0.92 2.78 14.66
CA SER A 168 0.04 3.94 14.81
C SER A 168 -0.65 3.95 16.18
N LEU A 169 -1.14 2.81 16.66
CA LEU A 169 -1.75 2.66 17.99
C LEU A 169 -0.71 2.90 19.11
N SER A 170 0.50 2.35 18.96
CA SER A 170 1.62 2.57 19.88
C SER A 170 1.92 4.07 20.03
N ASN A 171 1.99 4.80 18.92
CA ASN A 171 2.21 6.25 18.95
C ASN A 171 1.06 6.99 19.65
N ILE A 172 -0.19 6.59 19.42
CA ILE A 172 -1.36 7.17 20.11
C ILE A 172 -1.28 6.89 21.62
N LEU A 173 -0.98 5.67 22.03
CA LEU A 173 -0.82 5.28 23.43
C LEU A 173 0.30 6.06 24.12
N LEU A 174 1.43 6.25 23.44
CA LEU A 174 2.55 7.05 23.93
C LEU A 174 2.15 8.53 24.10
N LYS A 175 1.42 9.11 23.14
CA LYS A 175 0.86 10.46 23.27
C LYS A 175 -0.10 10.60 24.45
N ILE A 176 -0.99 9.63 24.65
CA ILE A 176 -1.91 9.61 25.79
C ILE A 176 -1.14 9.52 27.11
N ALA A 177 -0.15 8.62 27.20
CA ALA A 177 0.67 8.45 28.39
C ALA A 177 1.46 9.72 28.73
N LEU A 178 2.08 10.35 27.74
CA LEU A 178 2.76 11.64 27.91
C LEU A 178 1.80 12.75 28.32
N ASN A 179 0.59 12.79 27.76
CA ASN A 179 -0.44 13.76 28.14
C ASN A 179 -0.87 13.60 29.60
N ILE A 180 -1.03 12.36 30.09
CA ILE A 180 -1.35 12.10 31.50
C ILE A 180 -0.22 12.58 32.41
N VAL A 181 1.04 12.27 32.09
CA VAL A 181 2.21 12.70 32.88
C VAL A 181 2.35 14.22 32.91
N LEU A 182 2.12 14.90 31.78
CA LEU A 182 2.18 16.35 31.69
C LEU A 182 0.99 17.02 32.40
N SER A 183 -0.20 16.41 32.37
CA SER A 183 -1.39 16.91 33.06
C SER A 183 -1.29 16.85 34.59
N LEU A 184 -0.38 16.04 35.14
CA LEU A 184 -0.09 15.98 36.59
C LEU A 184 0.86 17.10 37.05
N ASN A 185 1.56 17.76 36.12
CA ASN A 185 2.46 18.90 36.38
C ASN A 185 1.86 20.19 35.79
N GLN A 186 0.69 20.60 36.31
CA GLN A 186 -0.06 21.76 35.79
C GLN A 186 0.68 23.12 35.87
N ASP A 187 1.79 23.22 36.60
CA ASP A 187 2.40 24.51 36.94
C ASP A 187 3.58 24.97 36.07
N LEU A 188 4.05 24.21 35.08
CA LEU A 188 5.23 24.66 34.33
C LEU A 188 5.08 24.84 32.83
N ILE A 189 4.19 24.17 32.12
CA ILE A 189 4.32 24.20 30.66
C ILE A 189 2.96 24.04 29.96
N GLY A 190 2.35 25.18 29.59
CA GLY A 190 1.25 25.26 28.62
C GLY A 190 1.67 24.92 27.19
N PHE A 191 2.49 23.89 27.01
CA PHE A 191 2.87 23.39 25.70
C PHE A 191 1.84 22.37 25.25
N ASN A 192 1.18 22.68 24.14
CA ASN A 192 0.46 21.67 23.37
C ASN A 192 1.46 20.58 22.95
N ILE A 193 1.16 19.33 23.29
CA ILE A 193 1.98 18.14 22.99
C ILE A 193 2.17 17.98 21.48
N ASP A 194 1.23 18.47 20.67
CA ASP A 194 1.30 18.51 19.21
C ASP A 194 2.39 19.45 18.67
N GLN A 195 2.93 20.36 19.49
CA GLN A 195 3.94 21.35 19.08
C GLN A 195 5.37 20.97 19.48
N ILE A 196 5.61 19.81 20.07
CA ILE A 196 6.98 19.35 20.34
C ILE A 196 7.55 18.78 19.02
N PRO A 197 8.44 19.50 18.31
CA PRO A 197 8.97 19.04 17.02
C PRO A 197 9.61 17.65 17.12
N PHE A 198 10.22 17.33 18.26
CA PHE A 198 10.85 16.04 18.53
C PHE A 198 9.88 14.84 18.47
N LEU A 199 8.63 14.99 18.90
CA LEU A 199 7.64 13.89 18.85
C LEU A 199 7.16 13.66 17.41
N THR A 200 6.99 14.74 16.63
CA THR A 200 6.59 14.63 15.22
C THR A 200 7.68 13.97 14.37
N GLU A 201 8.96 14.25 14.64
CA GLU A 201 10.10 13.64 13.94
C GLU A 201 10.20 12.14 14.21
N LEU A 202 9.97 11.71 15.46
CA LEU A 202 10.01 10.30 15.87
C LEU A 202 8.90 9.45 15.19
N GLU A 203 7.72 10.04 14.98
CA GLU A 203 6.61 9.37 14.28
C GLU A 203 6.94 9.08 12.82
N PHE A 204 7.64 10.01 12.14
CA PHE A 204 8.05 9.82 10.76
C PHE A 204 9.09 8.72 10.60
N GLU A 205 10.05 8.62 11.53
CA GLU A 205 11.06 7.56 11.50
C GLU A 205 10.43 6.19 11.73
N SER A 206 9.51 6.10 12.69
CA SER A 206 8.78 4.86 12.97
C SER A 206 8.02 4.37 11.73
N ILE A 207 7.22 5.22 11.10
CA ILE A 207 6.41 4.78 9.95
C ILE A 207 7.28 4.35 8.76
N TYR A 208 8.38 5.05 8.51
CA TYR A 208 9.34 4.70 7.48
C TYR A 208 10.01 3.33 7.75
N LEU A 209 10.38 3.08 9.00
CA LEU A 209 11.02 1.81 9.40
C LEU A 209 10.07 0.63 9.22
N PHE A 210 8.83 0.73 9.72
CA PHE A 210 7.84 -0.33 9.56
C PHE A 210 7.48 -0.58 8.09
N LEU A 211 7.32 0.48 7.31
CA LEU A 211 7.01 0.39 5.89
C LEU A 211 8.16 -0.26 5.11
N THR A 212 9.40 0.09 5.43
CA THR A 212 10.60 -0.55 4.86
C THR A 212 10.65 -2.05 5.18
N ILE A 213 10.37 -2.44 6.44
CA ILE A 213 10.34 -3.86 6.83
C ILE A 213 9.26 -4.61 6.07
N GLY A 214 8.04 -4.06 5.97
CA GLY A 214 6.94 -4.66 5.21
C GLY A 214 7.32 -4.90 3.74
N ILE A 215 7.94 -3.90 3.10
CA ILE A 215 8.40 -4.02 1.71
C ILE A 215 9.55 -5.01 1.58
N ALA A 216 10.48 -5.05 2.54
CA ALA A 216 11.58 -6.02 2.53
C ALA A 216 11.08 -7.46 2.61
N ILE A 217 10.07 -7.71 3.45
CA ILE A 217 9.39 -9.01 3.53
C ILE A 217 8.70 -9.31 2.20
N LEU A 218 7.97 -8.35 1.65
CA LEU A 218 7.26 -8.49 0.38
C LEU A 218 8.23 -8.84 -0.77
N PHE A 219 9.32 -8.10 -0.95
CA PHE A 219 10.33 -8.37 -1.98
C PHE A 219 11.12 -9.66 -1.77
N LYS A 220 11.18 -10.19 -0.55
CA LYS A 220 11.81 -11.48 -0.28
C LYS A 220 10.91 -12.66 -0.66
N ILE A 221 9.59 -12.52 -0.48
CA ILE A 221 8.64 -13.63 -0.59
C ILE A 221 7.97 -13.68 -1.96
N LEU A 222 7.74 -12.53 -2.60
CA LEU A 222 7.10 -12.47 -3.91
C LEU A 222 7.88 -13.21 -5.01
N PRO A 223 9.21 -13.07 -5.13
CA PRO A 223 9.97 -13.77 -6.15
C PRO A 223 10.13 -15.25 -5.75
N PRO A 224 9.85 -16.22 -6.64
CA PRO A 224 10.11 -17.64 -6.39
C PRO A 224 11.61 -17.99 -6.50
N ILE A 225 12.49 -17.07 -6.09
CA ILE A 225 13.95 -17.22 -6.07
C ILE A 225 14.41 -16.91 -4.65
N ASP A 226 15.30 -17.75 -4.10
CA ASP A 226 15.88 -17.54 -2.78
C ASP A 226 16.83 -16.32 -2.76
N LEU A 227 16.30 -15.18 -2.32
CA LEU A 227 17.06 -13.94 -2.14
C LEU A 227 17.59 -13.80 -0.71
N LYS A 228 18.84 -13.37 -0.59
CA LYS A 228 19.41 -12.99 0.71
C LYS A 228 18.84 -11.65 1.15
N TRP A 229 18.61 -11.48 2.46
CA TRP A 229 18.12 -10.22 3.04
C TRP A 229 18.97 -8.99 2.63
N ARG A 230 20.29 -9.17 2.50
CA ARG A 230 21.21 -8.10 2.07
C ARG A 230 20.96 -7.58 0.65
N ASP A 231 20.37 -8.40 -0.21
CA ASP A 231 20.10 -8.04 -1.60
C ASP A 231 18.75 -7.30 -1.72
N VAL A 232 17.83 -7.53 -0.77
CA VAL A 232 16.48 -6.95 -0.75
C VAL A 232 16.43 -5.61 -0.01
N LEU A 233 17.25 -5.44 1.03
CA LEU A 233 17.25 -4.23 1.86
C LEU A 233 17.43 -2.91 1.09
N PRO A 234 18.36 -2.79 0.12
CA PRO A 234 18.54 -1.55 -0.61
C PRO A 234 17.31 -1.12 -1.41
N GLY A 235 16.62 -2.09 -2.03
CA GLY A 235 15.38 -1.84 -2.75
C GLY A 235 14.23 -1.49 -1.83
N ALA A 236 14.10 -2.18 -0.70
CA ALA A 236 13.08 -1.87 0.30
C ALA A 236 13.24 -0.46 0.89
N LEU A 237 14.48 -0.05 1.20
CA LEU A 237 14.78 1.31 1.69
C LEU A 237 14.41 2.37 0.65
N LEU A 238 14.81 2.18 -0.61
CA LEU A 238 14.47 3.11 -1.69
C LEU A 238 12.95 3.24 -1.87
N THR A 239 12.26 2.11 -1.90
CA THR A 239 10.81 2.06 -2.08
C THR A 239 10.09 2.71 -0.89
N GLY A 240 10.55 2.41 0.32
CA GLY A 240 9.97 2.97 1.52
C GLY A 240 10.14 4.48 1.60
N LEU A 241 11.28 4.99 1.14
CA LEU A 241 11.57 6.42 1.13
C LEU A 241 10.66 7.13 0.12
N LEU A 242 10.53 6.56 -1.08
CA LEU A 242 9.66 7.09 -2.13
C LEU A 242 8.18 7.06 -1.71
N LEU A 243 7.71 6.01 -1.05
CA LEU A 243 6.33 5.93 -0.54
C LEU A 243 6.07 6.95 0.57
N THR A 244 7.01 7.17 1.49
CA THR A 244 6.90 8.22 2.51
C THR A 244 6.85 9.62 1.87
N ILE A 245 7.65 9.87 0.83
CA ILE A 245 7.59 11.12 0.06
C ILE A 245 6.22 11.26 -0.62
N LEU A 246 5.73 10.21 -1.28
CA LEU A 246 4.41 10.22 -1.92
C LEU A 246 3.30 10.54 -0.92
N GLN A 247 3.34 9.93 0.27
CA GLN A 247 2.38 10.17 1.35
C GLN A 247 2.40 11.64 1.79
N ARG A 248 3.57 12.25 1.93
CA ARG A 248 3.71 13.68 2.29
C ARG A 248 3.15 14.59 1.19
N LEU A 249 3.48 14.31 -0.07
CA LEU A 249 2.99 15.07 -1.20
C LEU A 249 1.46 15.05 -1.26
N VAL A 250 0.85 13.89 -1.07
CA VAL A 250 -0.62 13.76 -1.09
C VAL A 250 -1.27 14.40 0.13
N SER A 251 -0.69 14.24 1.32
CA SER A 251 -1.20 14.92 2.53
C SER A 251 -1.25 16.44 2.34
N GLN A 252 -0.17 17.04 1.82
CA GLN A 252 -0.12 18.48 1.53
C GLN A 252 -1.07 18.87 0.39
N SER A 253 -1.15 18.05 -0.65
CA SER A 253 -2.01 18.33 -1.82
C SER A 253 -3.49 18.26 -1.46
N ILE A 254 -3.94 17.30 -0.64
CA ILE A 254 -5.35 17.18 -0.22
C ILE A 254 -5.77 18.42 0.59
N ILE A 255 -4.91 18.93 1.46
CA ILE A 255 -5.19 20.15 2.25
C ILE A 255 -5.38 21.36 1.32
N GLN A 256 -4.58 21.47 0.26
CA GLN A 256 -4.65 22.58 -0.70
C GLN A 256 -5.75 22.43 -1.75
N LEU A 257 -6.09 21.20 -2.13
CA LEU A 257 -7.14 20.90 -3.12
C LEU A 257 -8.53 20.93 -2.47
N GLY A 258 -8.65 20.49 -1.21
CA GLY A 258 -9.91 20.51 -0.46
C GLY A 258 -10.49 21.91 -0.26
N SER A 259 -9.64 22.94 -0.17
CA SER A 259 -10.08 24.34 -0.07
C SER A 259 -10.49 24.96 -1.40
N ASN A 260 -9.98 24.46 -2.53
CA ASN A 260 -10.16 25.08 -3.84
C ASN A 260 -11.16 24.35 -4.76
N TYR A 261 -11.43 23.06 -4.52
CA TYR A 261 -12.20 22.20 -5.44
C TYR A 261 -13.50 21.64 -4.85
N HIS A 262 -14.24 22.46 -4.08
CA HIS A 262 -15.57 22.09 -3.56
C HIS A 262 -16.54 21.58 -4.66
N SER A 263 -16.35 21.98 -5.92
CA SER A 263 -17.21 21.65 -7.05
C SER A 263 -17.08 20.21 -7.58
N TYR A 264 -15.97 19.50 -7.32
CA TYR A 264 -15.73 18.17 -7.90
C TYR A 264 -16.23 16.99 -7.04
N GLY A 265 -16.62 17.25 -5.78
CA GLY A 265 -17.28 16.29 -4.90
C GLY A 265 -16.61 14.90 -4.85
N VAL A 266 -17.44 13.86 -4.89
CA VAL A 266 -17.03 12.44 -4.79
C VAL A 266 -16.22 11.97 -6.02
N VAL A 267 -16.42 12.58 -7.19
CA VAL A 267 -15.68 12.20 -8.41
C VAL A 267 -14.23 12.65 -8.30
N GLY A 268 -13.99 13.87 -7.81
CA GLY A 268 -12.63 14.39 -7.60
C GLY A 268 -11.83 13.56 -6.59
N SER A 269 -12.44 13.18 -5.46
CA SER A 269 -11.77 12.35 -4.45
C SER A 269 -11.42 10.95 -4.99
N THR A 270 -12.28 10.37 -5.82
CA THR A 270 -12.04 9.06 -6.45
C THR A 270 -10.87 9.11 -7.42
N ILE A 271 -10.77 10.15 -8.24
CA ILE A 271 -9.65 10.33 -9.19
C ILE A 271 -8.33 10.53 -8.46
N ILE A 272 -8.30 11.36 -7.41
CA ILE A 272 -7.09 11.59 -6.60
C ILE A 272 -6.64 10.29 -5.93
N LEU A 273 -7.59 9.51 -5.40
CA LEU A 273 -7.31 8.21 -4.80
C LEU A 273 -6.73 7.22 -5.82
N LEU A 274 -7.32 7.14 -7.02
CA LEU A 274 -6.82 6.28 -8.09
C LEU A 274 -5.41 6.69 -8.53
N LEU A 275 -5.15 7.99 -8.65
CA LEU A 275 -3.83 8.52 -8.98
C LEU A 275 -2.80 8.17 -7.88
N TRP A 276 -3.18 8.31 -6.61
CA TRP A 276 -2.31 7.92 -5.50
C TRP A 276 -2.01 6.42 -5.50
N LEU A 277 -3.03 5.57 -5.67
CA LEU A 277 -2.85 4.11 -5.79
C LEU A 277 -1.94 3.75 -6.95
N TYR A 278 -2.14 4.39 -8.10
CA TYR A 278 -1.30 4.22 -9.28
C TYR A 278 0.16 4.57 -8.98
N LEU A 279 0.43 5.74 -8.40
CA LEU A 279 1.79 6.16 -8.05
C LEU A 279 2.42 5.22 -7.01
N ALA A 280 1.66 4.74 -6.02
CA ALA A 280 2.14 3.77 -5.05
C ALA A 280 2.57 2.45 -5.73
N CYS A 281 1.76 1.95 -6.66
CA CYS A 281 2.08 0.75 -7.44
C CYS A 281 3.34 0.96 -8.30
N GLN A 282 3.49 2.14 -8.93
CA GLN A 282 4.68 2.45 -9.72
C GLN A 282 5.95 2.47 -8.87
N ILE A 283 5.89 3.08 -7.68
CA ILE A 283 7.02 3.08 -6.74
C ILE A 283 7.37 1.66 -6.32
N LEU A 284 6.37 0.82 -6.03
CA LEU A 284 6.58 -0.59 -5.66
C LEU A 284 7.28 -1.37 -6.79
N PHE A 285 6.83 -1.24 -8.04
CA PHE A 285 7.46 -1.92 -9.17
C PHE A 285 8.85 -1.37 -9.49
N LEU A 286 9.06 -0.06 -9.36
CA LEU A 286 10.39 0.53 -9.47
C LEU A 286 11.34 -0.03 -8.41
N GLY A 287 10.86 -0.22 -7.18
CA GLY A 287 11.60 -0.87 -6.09
C GLY A 287 11.94 -2.34 -6.36
N CYS A 288 11.00 -3.08 -6.94
CA CYS A 288 11.21 -4.48 -7.32
C CYS A 288 12.27 -4.59 -8.44
N GLU A 289 12.17 -3.74 -9.46
CA GLU A 289 13.15 -3.63 -10.53
C GLU A 289 14.53 -3.18 -10.04
N PHE A 290 14.58 -2.26 -9.07
CA PHE A 290 15.82 -1.86 -8.43
C PHE A 290 16.45 -3.02 -7.67
N THR A 291 15.64 -3.82 -6.96
CA THR A 291 16.10 -5.01 -6.24
C THR A 291 16.67 -6.04 -7.21
N TYR A 292 15.96 -6.32 -8.31
CA TYR A 292 16.47 -7.17 -9.39
C TYR A 292 17.77 -6.63 -9.98
N ALA A 293 17.85 -5.32 -10.21
CA ALA A 293 19.03 -4.71 -10.79
C ALA A 293 20.25 -4.79 -9.84
N TYR A 294 20.00 -4.60 -8.56
CA TYR A 294 21.01 -4.68 -7.51
C TYR A 294 21.53 -6.12 -7.34
N THR A 295 20.64 -7.11 -7.35
CA THR A 295 21.01 -8.52 -7.18
C THR A 295 21.92 -9.04 -8.30
N HIS A 296 21.72 -8.58 -9.54
CA HIS A 296 22.52 -9.00 -10.69
C HIS A 296 23.86 -8.23 -10.81
N LEU A 297 23.88 -6.95 -10.44
CA LEU A 297 25.09 -6.12 -10.54
C LEU A 297 26.03 -6.26 -9.33
N PHE A 298 25.50 -6.47 -8.12
CA PHE A 298 26.27 -6.45 -6.87
C PHE A 298 25.97 -7.63 -5.93
N GLY A 299 24.84 -8.31 -6.09
CA GLY A 299 24.33 -9.30 -5.14
C GLY A 299 24.63 -10.76 -5.50
N SER A 300 23.87 -11.66 -4.86
CA SER A 300 24.14 -13.10 -4.85
C SER A 300 23.88 -13.84 -6.18
N CYS A 301 23.14 -13.23 -7.11
CA CYS A 301 22.80 -13.79 -8.43
C CYS A 301 23.73 -13.21 -9.52
N HIS A 302 25.04 -13.16 -9.26
CA HIS A 302 26.01 -12.62 -10.19
C HIS A 302 26.24 -13.56 -11.37
N HIS A 303 25.31 -13.58 -12.31
CA HIS A 303 25.60 -14.00 -13.68
C HIS A 303 26.02 -12.76 -14.48
N PRO A 304 27.16 -12.81 -15.20
CA PRO A 304 27.57 -11.69 -16.05
C PRO A 304 26.55 -11.55 -17.18
N VAL A 305 25.54 -10.71 -16.99
CA VAL A 305 24.59 -10.33 -18.04
C VAL A 305 25.41 -9.58 -19.10
N PRO A 306 25.48 -10.07 -20.35
CA PRO A 306 26.20 -9.35 -21.39
C PRO A 306 25.52 -7.99 -21.59
N LEU A 307 26.35 -6.94 -21.64
CA LEU A 307 25.89 -5.56 -21.81
C LEU A 307 24.93 -5.47 -23.01
N PRO A 308 23.84 -4.70 -22.90
CA PRO A 308 22.99 -4.42 -24.05
C PRO A 308 23.88 -3.77 -25.11
N LYS A 309 23.99 -4.41 -26.28
CA LYS A 309 24.65 -3.80 -27.44
C LYS A 309 23.88 -2.53 -27.78
N GLY A 310 24.62 -1.42 -27.86
CA GLY A 310 24.10 -0.10 -28.19
C GLY A 310 23.52 0.00 -29.60
#